data_AF-A0A956F552-F1
#
_entry.id   AF-A0A956F552-F1
#
_cell.length_a   1.000
_cell.length_b   1.000
_cell.length_c   1.000
_cell.angle_alpha   90.00
_cell.angle_beta   90.00
_cell.angle_gamma   90.00
#
_symmetry.space_group_name_H-M   'P 1'
#
loop_
_entity.id
_entity.type
_entity.pdbx_description
1 polymer ?
#
loop_
_entity_poly.entity_id
_entity_poly.type
_entity_poly.pdbx_seq_one_letter_code
_entity_poly.pdbx_strand_id
1 'polypeptide(L)'
;LWLLSAAGSTDAAVVSELPRVSDVMPYILEAMDLKLSPRADFITSLHTPPCTVPASHAQCRFHAAELGLLVGNPGGYHFMLEDSPIEGGVYFERCSGCSLRGQCSGVRADYVERYGEGEFQPPGGG
;
A
#
# COMPACT_ATOMS: atom_id res chain seq x y z
N LEU A 1 6.57 2.53 -7.30
CA LEU A 1 7.19 1.35 -6.67
C LEU A 1 6.10 0.34 -6.32
N TRP A 2 6.40 -0.96 -6.32
CA TRP A 2 5.46 -2.03 -5.97
C TRP A 2 6.08 -2.88 -4.85
N LEU A 3 5.41 -3.00 -3.71
CA LEU A 3 5.85 -3.88 -2.62
C LEU A 3 5.33 -5.29 -2.86
N LEU A 4 6.18 -6.30 -2.65
CA LEU A 4 5.79 -7.72 -2.77
C LEU A 4 4.56 -8.02 -1.90
N SER A 5 3.71 -8.92 -2.37
CA SER A 5 2.63 -9.50 -1.57
C SER A 5 2.79 -11.01 -1.48
N ALA A 6 2.60 -11.56 -0.28
CA ALA A 6 2.55 -13.00 -0.06
C ALA A 6 1.10 -13.50 0.00
N ALA A 7 0.10 -12.65 -0.27
CA ALA A 7 -1.30 -13.01 -0.28
C ALA A 7 -1.55 -14.26 -1.14
N GLY A 8 -2.18 -15.27 -0.55
CA GLY A 8 -2.46 -16.55 -1.20
C GLY A 8 -1.30 -17.54 -1.24
N SER A 9 -0.11 -17.17 -0.75
CA SER A 9 1.02 -18.09 -0.59
C SER A 9 1.16 -18.53 0.86
N THR A 10 1.44 -19.82 1.06
CA THR A 10 1.85 -20.40 2.36
C THR A 10 3.33 -20.78 2.38
N ASP A 11 4.05 -20.51 1.28
CA ASP A 11 5.49 -20.79 1.19
C ASP A 11 6.28 -19.81 2.06
N ALA A 12 6.95 -20.35 3.08
CA ALA A 12 7.75 -19.57 4.01
C ALA A 12 8.87 -18.78 3.31
N ALA A 13 9.42 -19.28 2.19
CA ALA A 13 10.43 -18.57 1.43
C ALA A 13 9.85 -17.33 0.73
N VAL A 14 8.62 -17.39 0.24
CA VAL A 14 7.93 -16.21 -0.34
C VAL A 14 7.59 -15.21 0.77
N VAL A 15 7.08 -15.69 1.91
CA VAL A 15 6.72 -14.84 3.05
C VAL A 15 7.95 -14.10 3.61
N SER A 16 9.14 -14.71 3.59
CA SER A 16 10.37 -14.05 4.06
C SER A 16 10.85 -12.90 3.16
N GLU A 17 10.43 -12.87 1.90
CA GLU A 17 10.76 -11.79 0.95
C GLU A 17 9.86 -10.56 1.10
N LEU A 18 8.80 -10.62 1.93
CA LEU A 18 7.93 -9.48 2.16
C LEU A 18 8.71 -8.39 2.92
N PRO A 19 9.04 -7.22 2.32
CA PRO A 19 9.83 -6.22 3.02
C PRO A 19 8.98 -5.50 4.08
N ARG A 20 9.61 -4.98 5.14
CA ARG A 20 8.95 -3.97 5.98
C ARG A 20 8.84 -2.67 5.23
N VAL A 21 7.75 -1.95 5.45
CA VAL A 21 7.56 -0.61 4.87
C VAL A 21 8.61 0.35 5.43
N SER A 22 8.98 0.22 6.71
CA SER A 22 10.05 1.00 7.34
C SER A 22 11.40 0.86 6.63
N ASP A 23 11.65 -0.29 6.00
CA ASP A 23 12.92 -0.57 5.33
C ASP A 23 12.95 0.04 3.92
N VAL A 24 11.78 0.21 3.29
CA VAL A 24 11.68 0.71 1.92
C VAL A 24 11.37 2.20 1.86
N MET A 25 10.58 2.72 2.79
CA MET A 25 10.10 4.11 2.78
C MET A 25 11.24 5.13 2.68
N PRO A 26 12.37 5.02 3.42
CA PRO A 26 13.46 5.99 3.32
C PRO A 26 13.98 6.19 1.90
N TYR A 27 14.05 5.11 1.10
CA TYR A 27 14.50 5.17 -0.29
C TYR A 27 13.47 5.79 -1.23
N ILE A 28 12.17 5.61 -0.95
CA ILE A 28 11.10 6.29 -1.68
C ILE A 28 11.20 7.80 -1.43
N LEU A 29 11.37 8.20 -0.16
CA LEU A 29 11.51 9.61 0.22
C LEU A 29 12.74 10.25 -0.42
N GLU A 30 13.89 9.57 -0.37
CA GLU A 30 15.11 10.02 -1.04
C GLU A 30 14.89 10.22 -2.54
N ALA A 31 14.25 9.26 -3.22
CA ALA A 31 13.95 9.36 -4.64
C ALA A 31 13.01 10.54 -4.96
N MET A 32 12.02 10.81 -4.10
CA MET A 32 11.12 11.97 -4.27
C MET A 32 11.87 13.30 -4.07
N ASP A 33 12.80 13.35 -3.13
CA ASP A 33 13.59 14.55 -2.82
C ASP A 33 14.58 14.92 -3.94
N LEU A 34 14.90 13.97 -4.84
CA LEU A 34 15.66 14.25 -6.06
C LEU A 34 14.92 15.16 -7.05
N LYS A 35 13.60 15.32 -6.91
CA LYS A 35 12.76 16.22 -7.75
C LYS A 35 13.01 16.04 -9.25
N LEU A 36 13.05 14.77 -9.69
CA LEU A 36 13.34 14.37 -11.07
C LEU A 36 12.32 14.92 -12.10
N SER A 37 11.22 15.50 -11.64
CA SER A 37 10.15 16.07 -12.45
C SER A 37 9.47 17.23 -11.71
N PRO A 38 8.93 18.25 -12.43
CA PRO A 38 8.08 19.27 -11.82
C PRO A 38 6.72 18.74 -11.37
N ARG A 39 6.33 17.52 -11.80
CA ARG A 39 5.12 16.85 -11.35
C ARG A 39 5.31 16.25 -9.97
N ALA A 40 4.48 16.66 -9.01
CA ALA A 40 4.55 16.17 -7.63
C ALA A 40 4.19 14.68 -7.48
N ASP A 41 3.43 14.13 -8.44
CA ASP A 41 2.99 12.73 -8.52
C ASP A 41 3.91 11.86 -9.40
N PHE A 42 5.03 12.40 -9.89
CA PHE A 42 5.91 11.70 -10.82
C PHE A 42 6.40 10.37 -10.27
N ILE A 43 6.70 10.33 -8.97
CA ILE A 43 6.94 9.10 -8.24
C ILE A 43 5.65 8.71 -7.54
N THR A 44 5.00 7.67 -8.07
CA THR A 44 3.82 7.06 -7.47
C THR A 44 4.22 5.70 -6.84
N SER A 45 3.74 5.44 -5.63
CA SER A 45 3.96 4.15 -4.93
C SER A 45 2.65 3.39 -4.79
N LEU A 46 2.58 2.23 -5.44
CA LEU A 46 1.44 1.32 -5.35
C LEU A 46 1.66 0.34 -4.20
N HIS A 47 0.56 -0.11 -3.59
CA HIS A 47 0.57 -1.02 -2.42
C HIS A 47 1.41 -0.54 -1.24
N THR A 48 1.61 0.77 -1.14
CA THR A 48 2.16 1.42 0.06
C THR A 48 0.99 1.97 0.87
N PRO A 49 0.72 1.45 2.08
CA PRO A 49 -0.39 1.96 2.87
C PRO A 49 -0.21 3.46 3.13
N PRO A 50 -1.23 4.30 2.90
CA PRO A 50 -1.06 5.76 2.96
C PRO A 50 -0.69 6.25 4.37
N CYS A 51 -1.01 5.46 5.39
CA CYS A 51 -0.67 5.67 6.80
C CYS A 51 0.80 5.35 7.17
N THR A 52 1.63 4.90 6.22
CA THR A 52 3.09 4.77 6.42
C THR A 52 3.87 5.87 5.70
N VAL A 53 3.19 6.74 4.95
CA VAL A 53 3.79 7.81 4.16
C VAL A 53 3.74 9.12 4.95
N PRO A 54 4.87 9.77 5.24
CA PRO A 54 4.91 11.08 5.88
C PRO A 54 4.05 12.11 5.15
N ALA A 55 3.43 13.03 5.90
CA ALA A 55 2.57 14.06 5.32
C ALA A 55 3.29 14.94 4.30
N SER A 56 4.60 15.19 4.49
CA SER A 56 5.45 15.95 3.56
C SER A 56 5.58 15.31 2.17
N HIS A 57 5.32 14.01 2.06
CA HIS A 57 5.50 13.20 0.85
C HIS A 57 4.19 12.52 0.42
N ALA A 58 3.04 13.04 0.86
CA ALA A 58 1.74 12.46 0.59
C ALA A 58 1.39 12.33 -0.89
N GLN A 59 2.09 13.02 -1.79
CA GLN A 59 1.83 13.04 -3.23
C GLN A 59 2.18 11.73 -3.94
N CYS A 60 2.98 10.85 -3.33
CA CYS A 60 3.26 9.52 -3.90
C CYS A 60 2.18 8.49 -3.61
N ARG A 61 1.19 8.83 -2.76
CA ARG A 61 0.09 7.95 -2.41
C ARG A 61 -0.77 7.71 -3.64
N PHE A 62 -1.27 6.48 -3.75
CA PHE A 62 -2.06 6.05 -4.89
C PHE A 62 -3.23 5.18 -4.44
N HIS A 63 -4.41 5.43 -4.98
CA HIS A 63 -5.60 4.62 -4.75
C HIS A 63 -5.89 3.79 -6.01
N ALA A 64 -5.52 2.52 -5.98
CA ALA A 64 -5.53 1.67 -7.18
C ALA A 64 -6.90 1.54 -7.86
N ALA A 65 -7.99 1.63 -7.08
CA ALA A 65 -9.36 1.60 -7.61
C ALA A 65 -9.64 2.73 -8.61
N GLU A 66 -8.91 3.85 -8.56
CA GLU A 66 -9.06 4.96 -9.51
C GLU A 66 -8.66 4.59 -10.94
N LEU A 67 -7.90 3.50 -11.12
CA LEU A 67 -7.53 3.02 -12.45
C LEU A 67 -8.66 2.26 -13.16
N GLY A 68 -9.67 1.76 -12.43
CA GLY A 68 -10.78 0.99 -13.01
C GLY A 68 -10.31 -0.22 -13.84
N LEU A 69 -9.29 -0.93 -13.35
CA LEU A 69 -8.64 -2.01 -14.12
C LEU A 69 -9.35 -3.34 -13.96
N LEU A 70 -9.69 -3.95 -15.09
CA LEU A 70 -10.03 -5.38 -15.14
C LEU A 70 -8.75 -6.20 -15.29
N VAL A 71 -8.42 -6.99 -14.27
CA VAL A 71 -7.28 -7.91 -14.28
C VAL A 71 -7.71 -9.20 -14.99
N GLY A 72 -6.94 -9.64 -15.98
CA GLY A 72 -7.13 -10.91 -16.67
C GLY A 72 -6.01 -11.89 -16.37
N ASN A 73 -6.37 -13.12 -15.98
CA ASN A 73 -5.41 -14.20 -15.72
C ASN A 73 -5.48 -15.28 -16.80
N PRO A 74 -4.41 -16.08 -16.97
CA PRO A 74 -4.49 -17.31 -17.73
C PRO A 74 -5.68 -18.18 -17.28
N GLY A 75 -6.41 -18.77 -18.22
CA GLY A 75 -7.59 -19.59 -17.94
C GLY A 75 -8.93 -18.82 -17.90
N GLY A 76 -8.93 -17.52 -18.25
CA GLY A 76 -10.17 -16.75 -18.40
C GLY A 76 -10.79 -16.28 -17.09
N TYR A 77 -10.03 -16.30 -16.00
CA TYR A 77 -10.43 -15.69 -14.74
C TYR A 77 -10.16 -14.19 -14.78
N HIS A 78 -11.16 -13.40 -14.42
CA HIS A 78 -11.11 -11.95 -14.41
C HIS A 78 -11.66 -11.39 -13.10
N PHE A 79 -11.10 -10.28 -12.62
CA PHE A 79 -11.59 -9.54 -11.46
C PHE A 79 -11.21 -8.07 -11.59
N MET A 80 -11.96 -7.18 -10.94
CA MET A 80 -11.60 -5.77 -10.84
C MET A 80 -10.46 -5.61 -9.84
N LEU A 81 -9.44 -4.81 -10.16
CA LEU A 81 -8.23 -4.69 -9.32
C LEU A 81 -8.57 -4.33 -7.87
N GLU A 82 -9.55 -3.47 -7.64
CA GLU A 82 -10.02 -3.08 -6.30
C GLU A 82 -10.56 -4.23 -5.45
N ASP A 83 -11.01 -5.33 -6.08
CA ASP A 83 -11.47 -6.54 -5.41
C ASP A 83 -10.31 -7.49 -5.08
N SER A 84 -9.08 -7.14 -5.46
CA SER A 84 -7.91 -7.98 -5.25
C SER A 84 -7.51 -8.06 -3.77
N PRO A 85 -7.16 -9.26 -3.26
CA PRO A 85 -6.64 -9.42 -1.90
C PRO A 85 -5.37 -8.60 -1.59
N ILE A 86 -4.66 -8.10 -2.61
CA ILE A 86 -3.45 -7.28 -2.43
C ILE A 86 -3.75 -5.77 -2.28
N GLU A 87 -5.00 -5.34 -2.46
CA GLU A 87 -5.39 -3.92 -2.38
C GLU A 87 -5.87 -3.48 -0.99
N GLY A 88 -6.07 -4.41 -0.03
CA GLY A 88 -6.54 -4.01 1.30
C GLY A 88 -6.83 -5.17 2.25
N GLY A 89 -7.64 -4.91 3.27
CA GLY A 89 -8.14 -5.93 4.20
C GLY A 89 -8.47 -5.43 5.60
N VAL A 90 -7.44 -5.17 6.40
CA VAL A 90 -7.53 -4.94 7.84
C VAL A 90 -7.65 -3.45 8.16
N TYR A 91 -8.62 -3.10 9.00
CA TYR A 91 -8.72 -1.80 9.64
C TYR A 91 -8.41 -1.93 11.13
N PHE A 92 -7.71 -0.95 11.68
CA PHE A 92 -7.44 -0.84 13.11
C PHE A 92 -8.44 0.11 13.77
N GLU A 93 -8.53 0.10 15.10
CA GLU A 93 -9.41 1.00 15.85
C GLU A 93 -9.14 2.49 15.51
N ARG A 94 -7.85 2.85 15.41
CA ARG A 94 -7.37 4.19 15.00
C ARG A 94 -7.75 4.58 13.57
N CYS A 95 -8.20 3.66 12.72
CA CYS A 95 -8.68 3.99 11.39
C CYS A 95 -10.03 4.73 11.40
N SER A 96 -10.80 4.66 12.50
CA SER A 96 -12.11 5.32 12.61
C SER A 96 -12.05 6.84 12.46
N GLY A 97 -10.97 7.48 12.94
CA GLY A 97 -10.71 8.91 12.81
C GLY A 97 -9.83 9.29 11.60
N CYS A 98 -9.44 8.33 10.77
CA CYS A 98 -8.54 8.58 9.65
C CYS A 98 -9.21 9.42 8.56
N SER A 99 -8.57 10.49 8.11
CA SER A 99 -9.10 11.35 7.04
C SER A 99 -9.24 10.64 5.69
N LEU A 100 -8.52 9.53 5.50
CA LEU A 100 -8.57 8.71 4.28
C LEU A 100 -9.52 7.52 4.40
N ARG A 101 -10.28 7.37 5.49
CA ARG A 101 -11.09 6.17 5.76
C ARG A 101 -12.10 5.84 4.65
N GLY A 102 -12.68 6.87 4.01
CA GLY A 102 -13.68 6.70 2.96
C GLY A 102 -13.13 6.14 1.64
N GLN A 103 -11.82 6.23 1.40
CA GLN A 103 -11.15 5.80 0.17
C GLN A 103 -10.05 4.74 0.43
N CYS A 104 -9.86 4.33 1.68
CA CYS A 104 -8.83 3.36 2.06
C CYS A 104 -9.47 1.97 2.15
N SER A 105 -8.92 1.01 1.43
CA SER A 105 -9.33 -0.41 1.46
C SER A 105 -8.76 -1.19 2.66
N GLY A 106 -8.03 -0.53 3.54
CA GLY A 106 -7.36 -1.14 4.70
C GLY A 106 -5.93 -1.60 4.40
N VAL A 107 -5.27 -2.13 5.42
CA VAL A 107 -3.93 -2.71 5.30
C VAL A 107 -4.04 -4.17 4.92
N ARG A 108 -3.18 -4.65 4.03
CA ARG A 108 -3.15 -6.07 3.68
C ARG A 108 -2.99 -6.99 4.90
N ALA A 109 -3.82 -8.03 4.97
CA ALA A 109 -3.85 -8.95 6.10
C ALA A 109 -2.53 -9.72 6.28
N ASP A 110 -1.90 -10.15 5.19
CA ASP A 110 -0.64 -10.91 5.22
C ASP A 110 0.52 -10.07 5.79
N TYR A 111 0.53 -8.76 5.52
CA TYR A 111 1.49 -7.85 6.12
C TYR A 111 1.27 -7.73 7.64
N VAL A 112 0.02 -7.54 8.06
CA VAL A 112 -0.31 -7.40 9.49
C VAL A 112 -0.01 -8.68 10.26
N GLU A 113 -0.28 -9.85 9.67
CA GLU A 113 0.07 -11.15 10.27
C GLU A 113 1.59 -11.28 10.48
N ARG A 114 2.38 -10.81 9.50
CA ARG A 114 3.84 -10.94 9.52
C ARG A 114 4.55 -9.93 10.42
N TYR A 115 4.09 -8.67 10.43
CA TYR A 115 4.80 -7.53 11.03
C TYR A 115 4.02 -6.81 12.12
N GLY A 116 2.75 -7.15 12.30
CA GLY A 116 1.85 -6.44 13.20
C GLY A 116 1.47 -5.07 12.64
N GLU A 117 0.98 -4.21 13.54
CA GLU A 117 0.36 -2.94 13.14
C GLU A 117 1.22 -1.69 13.43
N GLY A 118 2.43 -1.87 13.99
CA GLY A 118 3.22 -0.78 14.56
C GLY A 118 3.70 0.30 13.58
N GLU A 119 3.76 -0.01 12.28
CA GLU A 119 4.22 0.91 11.24
C GLU A 119 3.11 1.84 10.72
N PHE A 120 1.85 1.61 11.11
CA PHE A 120 0.70 2.33 10.55
C PHE A 120 0.25 3.49 11.44
N GLN A 121 0.39 4.71 10.91
CA GLN A 121 -0.02 5.96 11.53
C GLN A 121 -1.09 6.64 10.66
N PRO A 122 -2.39 6.39 10.91
CA PRO A 122 -3.46 6.95 10.09
C PRO A 122 -3.41 8.49 10.07
N PRO A 123 -3.42 9.14 8.89
CA PRO A 123 -3.42 10.58 8.82
C PRO A 123 -4.72 11.18 9.35
N GLY A 124 -4.62 12.32 10.04
CA GLY A 124 -5.78 13.03 10.57
C GLY A 124 -6.46 12.36 11.78
N GLY A 125 -5.91 11.26 12.30
CA GLY A 125 -6.26 10.76 13.63
C GLY A 125 -5.60 11.65 14.69
N GLY A 126 -6.39 12.18 15.62
CA GLY A 126 -5.90 12.96 16.76
C GLY A 126 -5.07 12.15 17.74
#